data_AF-I2B7L9-F1
#
_entry.id   AF-I2B7L9-F1
#
_cell.length_a   1.000
_cell.length_b   1.000
_cell.length_c   1.000
_cell.angle_alpha   90.00
_cell.angle_beta   90.00
_cell.angle_gamma   90.00
#
_symmetry.space_group_name_H-M   'P 1'
#
loop_
_entity.id
_entity.type
_entity.pdbx_description
1 polymer ?
#
loop_
_entity_poly.entity_id
_entity_poly.type
_entity_poly.pdbx_seq_one_letter_code
_entity_poly.pdbx_strand_id
1 'polypeptide(L)'
;MKRSTLGLLLSCALVSGAGYAAPVQLSSFGNLPDDTEVNGFHGTFLYGQTGTVNGVDMPILGYTEMDKLNGLELGVGGDHIRNGMNGMALNLFNWHGGEDNGLNIGLANQLGNLNGASIGLYSGTANMTGLNLGLANTTANATGWNLAGLGNYSTGNITGLNTVGLGNDTEGSIYGANIVGVGNYTGGEVKGVNVAPLNWTAGNTQGLNVSLLNHTADVQGVNIGALGNWSEGKITGVNAGIVNVSGDVTGLNVAGFNKSGNMTGANISALNWTGDVTGFNMGAINLSHDVTGMNLGAFNVANNVTGMNLGVVNMSTGSSTFDFGLLNSASATNFQIGLVNVTNNLEGLQIGLINVATNAAVPVLPIANFHRSF
;
A
#
# COMPACT_ATOMS: atom_id res chain seq x y z
N MET A 1 70.36 11.96 4.87
CA MET A 1 68.96 12.46 4.74
C MET A 1 68.00 11.52 5.48
N LYS A 2 67.93 11.54 6.81
CA LYS A 2 66.99 10.73 7.63
C LYS A 2 66.62 11.38 8.98
N ARG A 3 66.72 12.72 9.09
CA ARG A 3 66.44 13.43 10.37
C ARG A 3 65.40 14.55 10.25
N SER A 4 64.91 14.88 9.05
CA SER A 4 63.94 15.98 8.88
C SER A 4 62.49 15.57 9.11
N THR A 5 62.11 14.30 8.90
CA THR A 5 60.73 13.85 9.10
C THR A 5 60.35 13.78 10.58
N LEU A 6 61.28 13.36 11.45
CA LEU A 6 61.06 13.31 12.90
C LEU A 6 61.08 14.70 13.54
N GLY A 7 61.87 15.64 12.99
CA GLY A 7 61.91 17.03 13.45
C GLY A 7 60.64 17.80 13.11
N LEU A 8 59.99 17.50 11.99
CA LEU A 8 58.70 18.10 11.62
C LEU A 8 57.55 17.58 12.49
N LEU A 9 57.56 16.28 12.81
CA LEU A 9 56.63 15.66 13.76
C LEU A 9 56.79 16.21 15.19
N LEU A 10 58.03 16.46 15.64
CA LEU A 10 58.28 17.05 16.96
C LEU A 10 57.94 18.54 17.03
N SER A 11 58.04 19.30 15.93
CA SER A 11 57.66 20.72 15.93
C SER A 11 56.16 20.95 16.01
N CYS A 12 55.34 20.00 15.55
CA CYS A 12 53.88 20.05 15.74
C CYS A 12 53.47 19.69 17.18
N ALA A 13 54.27 18.90 17.91
CA ALA A 13 53.98 18.51 19.29
C ALA A 13 54.25 19.61 20.33
N LEU A 14 54.86 20.74 19.95
CA LEU A 14 55.28 21.82 20.86
C LEU A 14 54.35 23.05 20.89
N VAL A 15 53.19 22.98 20.22
CA VAL A 15 52.13 24.00 20.33
C VAL A 15 50.94 23.42 21.11
N SER A 16 51.17 22.99 22.36
CA SER A 16 50.12 22.55 23.29
C SER A 16 49.78 23.63 24.33
N GLY A 17 49.88 24.89 23.94
CA GLY A 17 49.56 26.04 24.79
C GLY A 17 48.70 27.05 24.06
N ALA A 18 47.47 27.22 24.56
CA ALA A 18 46.37 28.09 24.08
C ALA A 18 45.38 27.41 23.13
N GLY A 19 44.10 27.44 23.49
CA GLY A 19 42.96 26.72 22.89
C GLY A 19 42.69 26.98 21.42
N TYR A 20 43.57 26.48 20.57
CA TYR A 20 43.37 26.35 19.13
C TYR A 20 43.16 24.88 18.79
N ALA A 21 42.14 24.58 17.98
CA ALA A 21 41.89 23.25 17.48
C ALA A 21 43.13 22.66 16.78
N ALA A 22 43.38 21.36 16.99
CA ALA A 22 44.52 20.68 16.40
C ALA A 22 44.36 20.59 14.87
N PRO A 23 45.36 21.00 14.06
CA PRO A 23 45.27 20.84 12.60
C PRO A 23 45.41 19.39 12.16
N VAL A 24 46.12 18.58 12.95
CA VAL A 24 46.34 17.15 12.71
C VAL A 24 46.28 16.44 14.06
N GLN A 25 45.48 15.39 14.16
CA GLN A 25 45.42 14.50 15.32
C GLN A 25 45.52 13.04 14.87
N LEU A 26 46.39 12.27 15.51
CA LEU A 26 46.54 10.83 15.27
C LEU A 26 46.20 10.08 16.55
N SER A 27 45.42 9.00 16.40
CA SER A 27 44.85 8.30 17.53
C SER A 27 45.13 6.79 17.45
N SER A 28 45.65 6.23 18.53
CA SER A 28 45.78 4.77 18.73
C SER A 28 45.74 4.44 20.22
N PHE A 29 44.55 4.10 20.73
CA PHE A 29 44.23 3.97 22.16
C PHE A 29 44.46 5.25 22.99
N GLY A 30 44.72 6.37 22.32
CA GLY A 30 44.96 7.69 22.89
C GLY A 30 45.28 8.67 21.76
N ASN A 31 45.04 9.95 22.00
CA ASN A 31 45.12 10.99 20.97
C ASN A 31 46.46 11.73 21.05
N LEU A 32 47.00 12.11 19.89
CA LEU A 32 48.16 12.99 19.78
C LEU A 32 47.95 14.04 18.68
N PRO A 33 47.79 15.34 19.04
CA PRO A 33 47.66 15.89 20.39
C PRO A 33 46.31 15.53 21.04
N ASP A 34 46.15 15.78 22.35
CA ASP A 34 44.96 15.38 23.15
C ASP A 34 43.80 16.40 23.07
N ASP A 35 43.74 17.17 21.98
CA ASP A 35 42.70 18.16 21.75
C ASP A 35 41.34 17.50 21.40
N THR A 36 40.24 18.13 21.79
CA THR A 36 38.88 17.63 21.49
C THR A 36 38.31 18.20 20.19
N GLU A 37 38.98 19.18 19.58
CA GLU A 37 38.59 19.78 18.30
C GLU A 37 39.74 19.65 17.30
N VAL A 38 39.44 19.09 16.12
CA VAL A 38 40.40 18.91 15.04
C VAL A 38 39.93 19.70 13.82
N ASN A 39 40.70 20.69 13.40
CA ASN A 39 40.42 21.53 12.23
C ASN A 39 41.42 21.18 11.11
N GLY A 40 41.25 19.99 10.53
CA GLY A 40 42.12 19.49 9.48
C GLY A 40 41.99 17.98 9.31
N PHE A 41 42.98 17.22 9.79
CA PHE A 41 43.03 15.77 9.59
C PHE A 41 43.02 15.01 10.92
N HIS A 42 42.07 14.10 11.09
CA HIS A 42 42.08 13.09 12.15
C HIS A 42 42.32 11.70 11.54
N GLY A 43 43.26 10.95 12.11
CA GLY A 43 43.58 9.60 11.65
C GLY A 43 43.61 8.61 12.79
N THR A 44 42.86 7.52 12.67
CA THR A 44 42.78 6.48 13.70
C THR A 44 43.43 5.18 13.23
N PHE A 45 44.26 4.61 14.10
CA PHE A 45 44.76 3.23 13.99
C PHE A 45 44.28 2.40 15.18
N LEU A 46 43.53 1.33 14.92
CA LEU A 46 42.85 0.45 15.89
C LEU A 46 41.69 1.11 16.65
N TYR A 47 41.95 2.15 17.45
CA TYR A 47 40.91 2.85 18.22
C TYR A 47 41.30 4.30 18.50
N GLY A 48 40.34 5.22 18.40
CA GLY A 48 40.50 6.63 18.70
C GLY A 48 39.19 7.23 19.21
N GLN A 49 39.28 8.17 20.14
CA GLN A 49 38.12 8.87 20.69
C GLN A 49 38.38 10.36 20.63
N THR A 50 37.70 11.08 19.76
CA THR A 50 37.85 12.53 19.58
C THR A 50 36.53 13.26 19.80
N GLY A 51 36.54 14.59 19.79
CA GLY A 51 35.35 15.42 19.88
C GLY A 51 34.84 15.78 18.49
N THR A 52 35.04 17.02 18.07
CA THR A 52 34.58 17.51 16.76
C THR A 52 35.72 17.51 15.74
N VAL A 53 35.49 16.92 14.57
CA VAL A 53 36.42 16.99 13.44
C VAL A 53 35.79 17.85 12.34
N ASN A 54 36.42 18.98 12.03
CA ASN A 54 36.12 19.82 10.89
C ASN A 54 37.19 19.57 9.81
N GLY A 55 36.93 18.66 8.88
CA GLY A 55 37.89 18.29 7.85
C GLY A 55 37.78 16.83 7.42
N VAL A 56 38.89 16.10 7.49
CA VAL A 56 38.97 14.70 7.03
C VAL A 56 39.23 13.77 8.20
N ASP A 57 38.37 12.77 8.37
CA ASP A 57 38.58 11.63 9.26
C ASP A 57 38.99 10.39 8.45
N MET A 58 39.95 9.61 8.96
CA MET A 58 40.42 8.40 8.31
C MET A 58 40.63 7.27 9.34
N PRO A 59 39.61 6.42 9.56
CA PRO A 59 39.79 5.18 10.29
C PRO A 59 40.46 4.15 9.36
N ILE A 60 41.78 3.99 9.52
CA ILE A 60 42.60 3.17 8.63
C ILE A 60 42.31 1.67 8.83
N LEU A 61 42.41 1.19 10.07
CA LEU A 61 42.15 -0.19 10.48
C LEU A 61 41.63 -0.17 11.92
N GLY A 62 40.60 0.63 12.16
CA GLY A 62 40.17 0.91 13.53
C GLY A 62 38.74 1.38 13.64
N TYR A 63 38.38 1.68 14.88
CA TYR A 63 37.10 2.22 15.25
C TYR A 63 37.29 3.63 15.80
N THR A 64 36.66 4.62 15.16
CA THR A 64 36.68 6.02 15.63
C THR A 64 35.39 6.32 16.37
N GLU A 65 35.49 6.83 17.59
CA GLU A 65 34.38 7.46 18.29
C GLU A 65 34.53 8.98 18.25
N MET A 66 33.51 9.69 17.81
CA MET A 66 33.55 11.15 17.72
C MET A 66 32.22 11.80 18.09
N ASP A 67 32.26 13.05 18.51
CA ASP A 67 31.04 13.80 18.81
C ASP A 67 30.37 14.29 17.53
N LYS A 68 31.14 14.84 16.60
CA LYS A 68 30.60 15.43 15.37
C LYS A 68 31.64 15.44 14.25
N LEU A 69 31.19 15.16 13.05
CA LEU A 69 31.99 15.31 11.83
C LEU A 69 31.39 16.41 10.95
N ASN A 70 32.20 17.39 10.58
CA ASN A 70 31.87 18.34 9.51
C ASN A 70 32.90 18.19 8.40
N GLY A 71 32.64 17.31 7.44
CA GLY A 71 33.55 17.06 6.34
C GLY A 71 33.46 15.65 5.75
N LEU A 72 34.60 15.00 5.56
CA LEU A 72 34.71 13.74 4.82
C LEU A 72 35.36 12.67 5.70
N GLU A 73 34.72 11.52 5.79
CA GLU A 73 35.29 10.32 6.39
C GLU A 73 35.52 9.24 5.35
N LEU A 74 36.74 8.70 5.35
CA LEU A 74 37.19 7.67 4.42
C LEU A 74 37.92 6.57 5.19
N GLY A 75 37.30 5.43 5.37
CA GLY A 75 37.89 4.33 6.12
C GLY A 75 37.49 2.96 5.61
N VAL A 76 38.25 1.95 6.06
CA VAL A 76 37.82 0.54 5.98
C VAL A 76 37.40 0.01 7.35
N GLY A 77 37.35 0.90 8.35
CA GLY A 77 36.90 0.63 9.70
C GLY A 77 35.39 0.82 9.87
N GLY A 78 34.99 0.96 11.12
CA GLY A 78 33.68 1.47 11.49
C GLY A 78 33.84 2.70 12.37
N ASP A 79 32.77 3.44 12.53
CA ASP A 79 32.80 4.68 13.30
C ASP A 79 31.51 4.89 14.07
N HIS A 80 31.61 5.73 15.09
CA HIS A 80 30.47 6.14 15.90
C HIS A 80 30.47 7.64 16.15
N ILE A 81 29.56 8.34 15.47
CA ILE A 81 29.37 9.78 15.57
C ILE A 81 28.16 10.06 16.46
N ARG A 82 28.35 10.68 17.62
CA ARG A 82 27.27 10.82 18.61
C ARG A 82 26.21 11.87 18.26
N ASN A 83 26.64 13.02 17.73
CA ASN A 83 25.80 14.21 17.50
C ASN A 83 25.60 14.54 16.01
N GLY A 84 25.85 13.57 15.14
CA GLY A 84 25.59 13.63 13.71
C GLY A 84 26.72 14.19 12.85
N MET A 85 26.55 14.06 11.54
CA MET A 85 27.51 14.46 10.52
C MET A 85 26.95 15.54 9.60
N ASN A 86 27.79 16.50 9.19
CA ASN A 86 27.55 17.32 8.00
C ASN A 86 28.62 17.01 6.95
N GLY A 87 28.27 16.18 5.95
CA GLY A 87 29.22 15.80 4.90
C GLY A 87 29.07 14.37 4.38
N MET A 88 30.17 13.63 4.29
CA MET A 88 30.17 12.30 3.68
C MET A 88 30.93 11.29 4.55
N ALA A 89 30.34 10.12 4.82
CA ALA A 89 31.01 9.00 5.46
C ALA A 89 31.05 7.79 4.51
N LEU A 90 32.26 7.27 4.28
CA LEU A 90 32.52 6.10 3.46
C LEU A 90 33.32 5.09 4.30
N ASN A 91 32.62 4.23 5.02
CA ASN A 91 33.19 3.19 5.90
C ASN A 91 32.51 1.84 5.67
N LEU A 92 32.98 0.79 6.35
CA LEU A 92 32.25 -0.49 6.35
C LEU A 92 31.01 -0.42 7.26
N PHE A 93 31.11 0.28 8.39
CA PHE A 93 30.06 0.36 9.40
C PHE A 93 29.91 1.81 9.89
N ASN A 94 28.82 2.46 9.53
CA ASN A 94 28.51 3.83 9.98
C ASN A 94 27.50 3.77 11.12
N TRP A 95 27.84 4.22 12.33
CA TRP A 95 26.91 4.30 13.46
C TRP A 95 26.75 5.72 13.97
N HIS A 96 25.79 6.47 13.41
CA HIS A 96 25.62 7.88 13.72
C HIS A 96 24.35 8.14 14.53
N GLY A 97 24.48 8.80 15.67
CA GLY A 97 23.37 9.45 16.38
C GLY A 97 23.13 10.86 15.84
N GLY A 98 22.07 11.52 16.29
CA GLY A 98 21.80 12.92 15.95
C GLY A 98 21.33 13.14 14.50
N GLU A 99 21.78 14.24 13.90
CA GLU A 99 21.38 14.68 12.56
C GLU A 99 22.53 14.52 11.56
N ASP A 100 22.31 13.68 10.56
CA ASP A 100 23.19 13.43 9.45
C ASP A 100 22.71 14.18 8.21
N ASN A 101 23.39 15.26 7.87
CA ASN A 101 23.16 16.01 6.64
C ASN A 101 24.23 15.61 5.61
N GLY A 102 23.89 14.68 4.72
CA GLY A 102 24.76 14.29 3.61
C GLY A 102 24.71 12.82 3.21
N LEU A 103 25.86 12.22 2.90
CA LEU A 103 25.94 10.89 2.28
C LEU A 103 26.64 9.88 3.20
N ASN A 104 25.95 8.79 3.50
CA ASN A 104 26.48 7.64 4.23
C ASN A 104 26.55 6.43 3.30
N ILE A 105 27.75 5.89 3.09
CA ILE A 105 27.97 4.66 2.31
C ILE A 105 28.69 3.66 3.19
N GLY A 106 28.15 2.45 3.28
CA GLY A 106 28.82 1.34 3.97
C GLY A 106 28.14 0.00 3.80
N LEU A 107 28.67 -1.05 4.41
CA LEU A 107 28.00 -2.35 4.43
C LEU A 107 26.76 -2.31 5.35
N ALA A 108 26.89 -1.64 6.49
CA ALA A 108 25.78 -1.40 7.40
C ALA A 108 25.81 0.06 7.89
N ASN A 109 24.68 0.74 7.74
CA ASN A 109 24.47 2.09 8.25
C ASN A 109 23.41 2.03 9.35
N GLN A 110 23.70 2.59 10.52
CA GLN A 110 22.76 2.75 11.63
C GLN A 110 22.77 4.23 12.03
N LEU A 111 21.81 4.99 11.51
CA LEU A 111 21.77 6.44 11.52
C LEU A 111 20.59 6.95 12.35
N GLY A 112 20.74 8.14 12.93
CA GLY A 112 19.66 8.89 13.57
C GLY A 112 18.72 9.51 12.54
N ASN A 113 18.66 10.83 12.48
CA ASN A 113 17.92 11.56 11.48
C ASN A 113 18.80 11.83 10.26
N LEU A 114 18.47 11.26 9.11
CA LEU A 114 19.20 11.48 7.86
C LEU A 114 18.46 12.50 7.00
N ASN A 115 19.18 13.53 6.56
CA ASN A 115 18.81 14.42 5.47
C ASN A 115 19.87 14.28 4.35
N GLY A 116 19.58 13.42 3.37
CA GLY A 116 20.51 13.10 2.30
C GLY A 116 20.36 11.67 1.81
N ALA A 117 21.46 10.91 1.79
CA ALA A 117 21.47 9.57 1.21
C ALA A 117 22.19 8.55 2.12
N SER A 118 21.59 7.37 2.28
CA SER A 118 22.21 6.20 2.88
C SER A 118 22.21 5.05 1.87
N ILE A 119 23.36 4.42 1.69
CA ILE A 119 23.56 3.30 0.77
C ILE A 119 24.32 2.20 1.50
N GLY A 120 23.76 0.99 1.54
CA GLY A 120 24.47 -0.17 2.07
C GLY A 120 23.78 -1.52 1.88
N LEU A 121 24.33 -2.59 2.42
CA LEU A 121 23.60 -3.87 2.46
C LEU A 121 22.46 -3.78 3.48
N TYR A 122 22.75 -3.19 4.63
CA TYR A 122 21.77 -2.80 5.64
C TYR A 122 21.77 -1.29 5.82
N SER A 123 20.57 -0.70 5.88
CA SER A 123 20.41 0.71 6.19
C SER A 123 19.28 0.94 7.18
N GLY A 124 19.65 1.18 8.45
CA GLY A 124 18.76 1.55 9.53
C GLY A 124 18.82 3.04 9.82
N THR A 125 17.71 3.75 9.68
CA THR A 125 17.64 5.20 9.89
C THR A 125 16.42 5.56 10.72
N ALA A 126 16.53 6.32 11.82
CA ALA A 126 15.35 6.70 12.59
C ALA A 126 14.37 7.51 11.73
N ASN A 127 14.78 8.65 11.18
CA ASN A 127 13.98 9.39 10.20
C ASN A 127 14.82 9.68 8.97
N MET A 128 14.37 9.26 7.80
CA MET A 128 15.04 9.53 6.54
C MET A 128 14.28 10.61 5.75
N THR A 129 15.00 11.61 5.28
CA THR A 129 14.58 12.52 4.20
C THR A 129 15.60 12.44 3.07
N GLY A 130 15.19 11.97 1.89
CA GLY A 130 16.07 11.78 0.73
C GLY A 130 16.07 10.36 0.20
N LEU A 131 17.23 9.69 0.21
CA LEU A 131 17.45 8.39 -0.44
C LEU A 131 17.92 7.34 0.57
N ASN A 132 17.22 6.22 0.66
CA ASN A 132 17.63 5.07 1.46
C ASN A 132 17.71 3.82 0.59
N LEU A 133 18.92 3.34 0.31
CA LEU A 133 19.17 2.17 -0.52
C LEU A 133 19.81 1.05 0.30
N GLY A 134 19.21 -0.13 0.27
CA GLY A 134 19.91 -1.33 0.70
C GLY A 134 19.26 -2.66 0.33
N LEU A 135 19.81 -3.77 0.81
CA LEU A 135 19.14 -5.07 0.73
C LEU A 135 18.07 -5.18 1.82
N ALA A 136 18.37 -4.68 3.01
CA ALA A 136 17.43 -4.57 4.11
C ALA A 136 17.43 -3.14 4.66
N ASN A 137 16.24 -2.54 4.74
CA ASN A 137 16.07 -1.20 5.28
C ASN A 137 15.21 -1.24 6.54
N THR A 138 15.59 -0.48 7.56
CA THR A 138 14.77 -0.24 8.75
C THR A 138 14.60 1.26 8.95
N THR A 139 13.36 1.74 9.05
CA THR A 139 13.11 3.18 9.25
C THR A 139 11.97 3.47 10.22
N ALA A 140 12.02 4.53 11.02
CA ALA A 140 10.80 4.97 11.71
C ALA A 140 9.91 5.76 10.75
N ASN A 141 10.46 6.75 10.06
CA ASN A 141 9.76 7.42 8.95
C ASN A 141 10.69 7.61 7.77
N ALA A 142 10.16 7.55 6.56
CA ALA A 142 10.91 7.78 5.34
C ALA A 142 10.18 8.76 4.41
N THR A 143 10.80 9.88 4.07
CA THR A 143 10.33 10.86 3.09
C THR A 143 11.28 10.94 1.90
N GLY A 144 10.90 10.42 0.74
CA GLY A 144 11.73 10.40 -0.46
C GLY A 144 11.70 9.04 -1.14
N TRP A 145 12.85 8.45 -1.44
CA TRP A 145 12.95 7.13 -2.05
C TRP A 145 13.58 6.12 -1.09
N ASN A 146 12.80 5.11 -0.72
CA ASN A 146 13.22 3.95 0.04
C ASN A 146 13.27 2.71 -0.88
N LEU A 147 14.47 2.17 -1.12
CA LEU A 147 14.70 0.96 -1.92
C LEU A 147 15.32 -0.13 -1.05
N ALA A 148 14.62 -1.26 -0.93
CA ALA A 148 15.11 -2.45 -0.24
C ALA A 148 15.11 -3.68 -1.15
N GLY A 149 16.27 -4.26 -1.43
CA GLY A 149 16.41 -5.41 -2.34
C GLY A 149 15.72 -6.69 -1.85
N LEU A 150 15.66 -6.92 -0.54
CA LEU A 150 14.98 -8.05 0.08
C LEU A 150 13.79 -7.59 0.91
N GLY A 151 14.01 -6.75 1.91
CA GLY A 151 12.97 -6.41 2.87
C GLY A 151 13.07 -5.00 3.43
N ASN A 152 11.92 -4.37 3.59
CA ASN A 152 11.79 -3.10 4.29
C ASN A 152 10.94 -3.30 5.54
N TYR A 153 11.40 -2.77 6.66
CA TYR A 153 10.62 -2.63 7.89
C TYR A 153 10.52 -1.15 8.26
N SER A 154 9.29 -0.66 8.46
CA SER A 154 9.07 0.71 8.93
C SER A 154 8.03 0.77 10.04
N THR A 155 8.38 1.39 11.17
CA THR A 155 7.44 1.54 12.31
C THR A 155 6.46 2.69 12.12
N GLY A 156 6.68 3.54 11.12
CA GLY A 156 5.88 4.73 10.86
C GLY A 156 5.59 4.89 9.38
N ASN A 157 5.60 6.12 8.88
CA ASN A 157 5.09 6.42 7.55
C ASN A 157 6.19 6.45 6.49
N ILE A 158 5.85 5.98 5.29
CA ILE A 158 6.67 6.17 4.09
C ILE A 158 5.95 7.16 3.17
N THR A 159 6.59 8.27 2.82
CA THR A 159 6.10 9.30 1.91
C THR A 159 7.03 9.41 0.70
N GLY A 160 6.52 9.13 -0.50
CA GLY A 160 7.30 9.15 -1.74
C GLY A 160 7.30 7.80 -2.47
N LEU A 161 8.47 7.30 -2.85
CA LEU A 161 8.62 6.03 -3.56
C LEU A 161 9.17 4.95 -2.61
N ASN A 162 8.41 3.88 -2.43
CA ASN A 162 8.83 2.67 -1.73
C ASN A 162 8.97 1.53 -2.74
N THR A 163 10.16 0.96 -2.86
CA THR A 163 10.46 -0.12 -3.81
C THR A 163 11.12 -1.27 -3.06
N VAL A 164 10.47 -2.43 -3.01
CA VAL A 164 10.93 -3.55 -2.17
C VAL A 164 10.91 -4.87 -2.95
N GLY A 165 12.01 -5.62 -2.92
CA GLY A 165 12.14 -6.82 -3.73
C GLY A 165 11.27 -8.00 -3.28
N LEU A 166 11.24 -8.32 -1.98
CA LEU A 166 10.43 -9.44 -1.46
C LEU A 166 9.31 -8.96 -0.54
N GLY A 167 9.66 -8.40 0.62
CA GLY A 167 8.70 -8.15 1.70
C GLY A 167 8.74 -6.71 2.22
N ASN A 168 7.63 -5.99 2.12
CA ASN A 168 7.46 -4.72 2.81
C ASN A 168 6.60 -4.92 4.06
N ASP A 169 7.07 -4.42 5.20
CA ASP A 169 6.33 -4.33 6.45
C ASP A 169 6.37 -2.89 6.93
N THR A 170 5.24 -2.18 6.83
CA THR A 170 5.09 -0.80 7.28
C THR A 170 3.95 -0.75 8.29
N GLU A 171 4.24 -0.53 9.57
CA GLU A 171 3.22 -0.43 10.62
C GLU A 171 2.35 0.83 10.44
N GLY A 172 2.92 1.90 9.90
CA GLY A 172 2.20 3.13 9.56
C GLY A 172 1.58 3.10 8.16
N SER A 173 1.46 4.28 7.57
CA SER A 173 0.83 4.50 6.25
C SER A 173 1.87 4.73 5.16
N ILE A 174 1.49 4.45 3.91
CA ILE A 174 2.28 4.75 2.72
C ILE A 174 1.58 5.81 1.87
N TYR A 175 2.26 6.94 1.63
CA TYR A 175 1.77 8.06 0.83
C TYR A 175 2.65 8.23 -0.42
N GLY A 176 2.19 7.77 -1.58
CA GLY A 176 2.92 7.85 -2.84
C GLY A 176 2.86 6.54 -3.63
N ALA A 177 4.01 6.06 -4.11
CA ALA A 177 4.09 4.83 -4.89
C ALA A 177 4.75 3.71 -4.08
N ASN A 178 4.04 2.62 -3.88
CA ASN A 178 4.51 1.40 -3.22
C ASN A 178 4.61 0.27 -4.26
N ILE A 179 5.82 -0.21 -4.53
CA ILE A 179 6.09 -1.27 -5.52
C ILE A 179 6.83 -2.39 -4.82
N VAL A 180 6.16 -3.52 -4.60
CA VAL A 180 6.69 -4.65 -3.83
C VAL A 180 6.63 -5.92 -4.67
N GLY A 181 7.76 -6.63 -4.77
CA GLY A 181 7.89 -7.78 -5.67
C GLY A 181 7.13 -9.03 -5.24
N VAL A 182 6.82 -9.21 -3.95
CA VAL A 182 6.06 -10.38 -3.48
C VAL A 182 4.95 -9.99 -2.50
N GLY A 183 5.31 -9.56 -1.29
CA GLY A 183 4.36 -9.38 -0.19
C GLY A 183 4.44 -8.00 0.44
N ASN A 184 3.32 -7.29 0.46
CA ASN A 184 3.17 -6.02 1.16
C ASN A 184 2.27 -6.17 2.38
N TYR A 185 2.75 -5.73 3.53
CA TYR A 185 1.96 -5.44 4.70
C TYR A 185 2.02 -3.93 5.01
N THR A 186 0.86 -3.33 5.22
CA THR A 186 0.72 -1.94 5.67
C THR A 186 -0.34 -1.87 6.77
N GLY A 187 0.08 -1.53 8.00
CA GLY A 187 -0.81 -1.42 9.16
C GLY A 187 -1.73 -0.18 9.09
N GLY A 188 -1.29 0.87 8.41
CA GLY A 188 -2.07 2.08 8.16
C GLY A 188 -2.77 2.09 6.80
N GLU A 189 -2.89 3.28 6.23
CA GLU A 189 -3.53 3.53 4.93
C GLU A 189 -2.49 3.54 3.80
N VAL A 190 -2.93 3.26 2.57
CA VAL A 190 -2.14 3.48 1.36
C VAL A 190 -2.82 4.55 0.50
N LYS A 191 -2.14 5.66 0.22
CA LYS A 191 -2.64 6.73 -0.66
C LYS A 191 -1.70 6.93 -1.84
N GLY A 192 -2.16 6.60 -3.04
CA GLY A 192 -1.41 6.76 -4.29
C GLY A 192 -1.47 5.50 -5.15
N VAL A 193 -0.30 4.93 -5.48
CA VAL A 193 -0.17 3.72 -6.30
C VAL A 193 0.38 2.60 -5.43
N ASN A 194 -0.29 1.46 -5.41
CA ASN A 194 0.15 0.26 -4.71
C ASN A 194 0.20 -0.91 -5.69
N VAL A 195 1.37 -1.52 -5.85
CA VAL A 195 1.58 -2.69 -6.70
C VAL A 195 2.30 -3.75 -5.87
N ALA A 196 1.59 -4.80 -5.49
CA ALA A 196 2.13 -5.90 -4.72
C ALA A 196 1.32 -7.18 -5.02
N PRO A 197 1.94 -8.29 -5.47
CA PRO A 197 1.22 -9.53 -5.77
C PRO A 197 0.36 -10.04 -4.61
N LEU A 198 0.91 -10.05 -3.39
CA LEU A 198 0.19 -10.33 -2.16
C LEU A 198 0.12 -9.04 -1.35
N ASN A 199 -1.04 -8.41 -1.31
CA ASN A 199 -1.23 -7.16 -0.58
C ASN A 199 -2.12 -7.36 0.65
N TRP A 200 -1.64 -6.87 1.79
CA TRP A 200 -2.41 -6.71 3.02
C TRP A 200 -2.30 -5.28 3.53
N THR A 201 -3.35 -4.51 3.35
CA THR A 201 -3.50 -3.17 3.96
C THR A 201 -4.55 -3.27 5.05
N ALA A 202 -4.22 -2.96 6.30
CA ALA A 202 -5.19 -2.99 7.40
C ALA A 202 -6.09 -1.74 7.39
N GLY A 203 -5.60 -0.61 6.88
CA GLY A 203 -6.38 0.61 6.67
C GLY A 203 -6.96 0.75 5.26
N ASN A 204 -7.33 1.98 4.94
CA ASN A 204 -7.96 2.33 3.68
C ASN A 204 -6.95 2.42 2.53
N THR A 205 -7.39 2.15 1.31
CA THR A 205 -6.60 2.34 0.09
C THR A 205 -7.23 3.37 -0.83
N GLN A 206 -6.52 4.46 -1.11
CA GLN A 206 -6.96 5.54 -1.99
C GLN A 206 -6.04 5.63 -3.21
N GLY A 207 -6.59 5.48 -4.42
CA GLY A 207 -5.85 5.57 -5.67
C GLY A 207 -5.89 4.28 -6.49
N LEU A 208 -4.74 3.83 -6.98
CA LEU A 208 -4.61 2.61 -7.79
C LEU A 208 -3.99 1.50 -6.96
N ASN A 209 -4.69 0.38 -6.82
CA ASN A 209 -4.22 -0.81 -6.11
C ASN A 209 -4.24 -2.02 -7.05
N VAL A 210 -3.09 -2.65 -7.26
CA VAL A 210 -2.91 -3.77 -8.19
C VAL A 210 -2.18 -4.93 -7.51
N SER A 211 -2.85 -6.08 -7.46
CA SER A 211 -2.37 -7.30 -6.80
C SER A 211 -2.86 -8.56 -7.51
N LEU A 212 -2.30 -9.71 -7.13
CA LEU A 212 -2.92 -11.01 -7.42
C LEU A 212 -4.01 -11.30 -6.39
N LEU A 213 -3.65 -11.17 -5.11
CA LEU A 213 -4.55 -11.29 -3.97
C LEU A 213 -4.42 -10.02 -3.13
N ASN A 214 -5.55 -9.40 -2.84
CA ASN A 214 -5.60 -8.13 -2.14
C ASN A 214 -6.54 -8.20 -0.92
N HIS A 215 -6.05 -7.69 0.21
CA HIS A 215 -6.85 -7.37 1.40
C HIS A 215 -6.72 -5.88 1.73
N THR A 216 -7.84 -5.22 2.01
CA THR A 216 -7.91 -3.79 2.36
C THR A 216 -9.19 -3.48 3.17
N ALA A 217 -9.25 -2.36 3.89
CA ALA A 217 -10.47 -1.93 4.57
C ALA A 217 -11.47 -1.31 3.58
N ASP A 218 -11.44 0.02 3.40
CA ASP A 218 -12.16 0.71 2.34
C ASP A 218 -11.27 0.96 1.12
N VAL A 219 -11.89 1.04 -0.07
CA VAL A 219 -11.20 1.47 -1.30
C VAL A 219 -11.87 2.69 -1.92
N GLN A 220 -11.06 3.69 -2.25
CA GLN A 220 -11.48 4.80 -3.11
C GLN A 220 -10.56 4.90 -4.32
N GLY A 221 -11.04 4.49 -5.49
CA GLY A 221 -10.27 4.50 -6.74
C GLY A 221 -10.40 3.20 -7.53
N VAL A 222 -9.27 2.64 -7.98
CA VAL A 222 -9.23 1.43 -8.82
C VAL A 222 -8.56 0.30 -8.04
N ASN A 223 -9.29 -0.79 -7.83
CA ASN A 223 -8.85 -1.98 -7.12
C ASN A 223 -8.83 -3.17 -8.08
N ILE A 224 -7.64 -3.72 -8.36
CA ILE A 224 -7.46 -4.85 -9.26
C ILE A 224 -6.77 -5.98 -8.50
N GLY A 225 -7.47 -7.10 -8.35
CA GLY A 225 -6.98 -8.32 -7.72
C GLY A 225 -7.13 -9.46 -8.70
N ALA A 226 -6.07 -9.84 -9.40
CA ALA A 226 -6.14 -10.76 -10.53
C ALA A 226 -6.81 -12.11 -10.17
N LEU A 227 -6.63 -12.59 -8.95
CA LEU A 227 -7.32 -13.76 -8.40
C LEU A 227 -8.42 -13.38 -7.42
N GLY A 228 -8.19 -12.37 -6.58
CA GLY A 228 -9.29 -11.83 -5.80
C GLY A 228 -8.99 -10.60 -4.96
N ASN A 229 -10.08 -9.91 -4.63
CA ASN A 229 -10.13 -8.75 -3.76
C ASN A 229 -11.00 -9.07 -2.54
N TRP A 230 -10.46 -8.82 -1.35
CA TRP A 230 -11.19 -8.80 -0.10
C TRP A 230 -11.15 -7.38 0.46
N SER A 231 -12.29 -6.72 0.49
CA SER A 231 -12.46 -5.41 1.12
C SER A 231 -13.41 -5.52 2.30
N GLU A 232 -12.95 -5.25 3.51
CA GLU A 232 -13.82 -5.36 4.70
C GLU A 232 -14.95 -4.32 4.69
N GLY A 233 -14.70 -3.18 4.08
CA GLY A 233 -15.62 -2.07 4.00
C GLY A 233 -16.07 -1.75 2.58
N LYS A 234 -16.28 -0.47 2.31
CA LYS A 234 -16.90 0.02 1.07
C LYS A 234 -15.87 0.24 -0.03
N ILE A 235 -16.33 0.10 -1.27
CA ILE A 235 -15.57 0.45 -2.46
C ILE A 235 -16.28 1.59 -3.18
N THR A 236 -15.55 2.68 -3.45
CA THR A 236 -16.00 3.78 -4.32
C THR A 236 -15.08 3.87 -5.53
N GLY A 237 -15.55 3.44 -6.70
CA GLY A 237 -14.78 3.43 -7.94
C GLY A 237 -14.88 2.10 -8.70
N VAL A 238 -13.74 1.51 -9.07
CA VAL A 238 -13.67 0.26 -9.86
C VAL A 238 -13.11 -0.85 -8.99
N ASN A 239 -13.77 -2.01 -8.99
CA ASN A 239 -13.28 -3.24 -8.38
C ASN A 239 -13.28 -4.36 -9.41
N ALA A 240 -12.12 -4.98 -9.65
CA ALA A 240 -11.95 -5.99 -10.69
C ALA A 240 -11.13 -7.19 -10.20
N GLY A 241 -11.61 -8.41 -10.42
CA GLY A 241 -10.90 -9.64 -10.06
C GLY A 241 -11.62 -10.90 -10.49
N ILE A 242 -11.09 -12.10 -10.22
CA ILE A 242 -11.88 -13.33 -10.44
C ILE A 242 -12.91 -13.49 -9.33
N VAL A 243 -12.52 -13.19 -8.09
CA VAL A 243 -13.39 -13.20 -6.91
C VAL A 243 -13.32 -11.84 -6.23
N ASN A 244 -14.44 -11.14 -6.11
CA ASN A 244 -14.53 -9.92 -5.33
C ASN A 244 -15.46 -10.14 -4.13
N VAL A 245 -14.97 -9.87 -2.93
CA VAL A 245 -15.74 -9.83 -1.69
C VAL A 245 -15.59 -8.46 -1.08
N SER A 246 -16.69 -7.74 -0.90
CA SER A 246 -16.68 -6.38 -0.34
C SER A 246 -17.89 -6.11 0.55
N GLY A 247 -17.84 -5.02 1.30
CA GLY A 247 -19.05 -4.34 1.78
C GLY A 247 -19.79 -3.67 0.61
N ASP A 248 -20.25 -2.44 0.82
CA ASP A 248 -20.99 -1.70 -0.20
C ASP A 248 -20.09 -1.27 -1.36
N VAL A 249 -20.62 -1.26 -2.58
CA VAL A 249 -19.89 -0.81 -3.78
C VAL A 249 -20.65 0.31 -4.47
N THR A 250 -19.99 1.44 -4.67
CA THR A 250 -20.47 2.56 -5.50
C THR A 250 -19.54 2.72 -6.70
N GLY A 251 -19.97 2.26 -7.88
CA GLY A 251 -19.22 2.35 -9.13
C GLY A 251 -19.34 1.11 -10.00
N LEU A 252 -18.21 0.55 -10.42
CA LEU A 252 -18.14 -0.61 -11.33
C LEU A 252 -17.50 -1.80 -10.60
N ASN A 253 -18.23 -2.90 -10.49
CA ASN A 253 -17.74 -4.15 -9.91
C ASN A 253 -17.73 -5.25 -10.97
N VAL A 254 -16.55 -5.78 -11.32
CA VAL A 254 -16.38 -6.78 -12.38
C VAL A 254 -15.67 -8.01 -11.84
N ALA A 255 -16.30 -9.18 -11.93
CA ALA A 255 -15.62 -10.43 -11.57
C ALA A 255 -16.14 -11.71 -12.22
N GLY A 256 -15.53 -12.85 -11.91
CA GLY A 256 -16.19 -14.14 -12.08
C GLY A 256 -17.28 -14.34 -11.02
N PHE A 257 -16.95 -14.06 -9.76
CA PHE A 257 -17.86 -14.10 -8.62
C PHE A 257 -17.78 -12.79 -7.84
N ASN A 258 -18.92 -12.11 -7.69
CA ASN A 258 -19.06 -10.89 -6.88
C ASN A 258 -19.93 -11.18 -5.65
N LYS A 259 -19.39 -10.98 -4.45
CA LYS A 259 -20.15 -10.89 -3.20
C LYS A 259 -20.01 -9.49 -2.61
N SER A 260 -21.11 -8.78 -2.46
CA SER A 260 -21.11 -7.41 -1.93
C SER A 260 -22.27 -7.16 -0.98
N GLY A 261 -22.17 -6.11 -0.16
CA GLY A 261 -23.31 -5.47 0.51
C GLY A 261 -24.24 -4.83 -0.51
N ASN A 262 -24.51 -3.54 -0.40
CA ASN A 262 -25.30 -2.82 -1.39
C ASN A 262 -24.45 -2.40 -2.59
N MET A 263 -25.06 -2.34 -3.77
CA MET A 263 -24.41 -1.93 -5.01
C MET A 263 -25.13 -0.72 -5.61
N THR A 264 -24.40 0.36 -5.87
CA THR A 264 -24.86 1.49 -6.69
C THR A 264 -23.97 1.61 -7.91
N GLY A 265 -24.51 1.45 -9.11
CA GLY A 265 -23.75 1.52 -10.37
C GLY A 265 -23.89 0.26 -11.23
N ALA A 266 -22.78 -0.32 -11.68
CA ALA A 266 -22.76 -1.48 -12.57
C ALA A 266 -22.04 -2.69 -11.94
N ASN A 267 -22.74 -3.80 -11.80
CA ASN A 267 -22.23 -5.05 -11.23
C ASN A 267 -22.27 -6.14 -12.30
N ILE A 268 -21.10 -6.58 -12.77
CA ILE A 268 -20.94 -7.45 -13.93
C ILE A 268 -20.14 -8.68 -13.52
N SER A 269 -20.75 -9.86 -13.48
CA SER A 269 -20.01 -11.09 -13.21
C SER A 269 -20.66 -12.34 -13.78
N ALA A 270 -20.07 -13.53 -13.57
CA ALA A 270 -20.79 -14.77 -13.81
C ALA A 270 -21.82 -15.05 -12.71
N LEU A 271 -21.49 -14.72 -11.45
CA LEU A 271 -22.38 -14.85 -10.30
C LEU A 271 -22.31 -13.60 -9.41
N ASN A 272 -23.42 -12.87 -9.32
CA ASN A 272 -23.61 -11.76 -8.41
C ASN A 272 -24.39 -12.23 -7.17
N TRP A 273 -23.81 -12.07 -5.98
CA TRP A 273 -24.48 -12.21 -4.69
C TRP A 273 -24.38 -10.90 -3.93
N THR A 274 -25.45 -10.11 -4.02
CA THR A 274 -25.45 -8.71 -3.57
C THR A 274 -26.66 -8.48 -2.67
N GLY A 275 -26.58 -7.50 -1.77
CA GLY A 275 -27.73 -6.94 -1.07
C GLY A 275 -28.63 -6.18 -2.04
N ASP A 276 -28.88 -4.90 -1.77
CA ASP A 276 -29.68 -4.07 -2.67
C ASP A 276 -28.85 -3.56 -3.84
N VAL A 277 -29.42 -3.54 -5.04
CA VAL A 277 -28.78 -3.04 -6.26
C VAL A 277 -29.54 -1.85 -6.81
N THR A 278 -28.87 -0.72 -6.98
CA THR A 278 -29.36 0.46 -7.69
C THR A 278 -28.51 0.68 -8.95
N GLY A 279 -29.05 0.33 -10.11
CA GLY A 279 -28.36 0.49 -11.40
C GLY A 279 -28.44 -0.73 -12.30
N PHE A 280 -27.30 -1.16 -12.84
CA PHE A 280 -27.18 -2.28 -13.79
C PHE A 280 -26.55 -3.50 -13.11
N ASN A 281 -27.28 -4.60 -13.06
CA ASN A 281 -26.83 -5.87 -12.53
C ASN A 281 -26.82 -6.90 -13.66
N MET A 282 -25.66 -7.47 -13.97
CA MET A 282 -25.51 -8.45 -15.04
C MET A 282 -24.70 -9.65 -14.59
N GLY A 283 -25.27 -10.85 -14.76
CA GLY A 283 -24.52 -12.08 -14.61
C GLY A 283 -25.29 -13.33 -14.98
N ALA A 284 -24.62 -14.47 -15.11
CA ALA A 284 -25.32 -15.72 -15.42
C ALA A 284 -26.32 -16.07 -14.31
N ILE A 285 -25.96 -15.80 -13.05
CA ILE A 285 -26.82 -15.91 -11.88
C ILE A 285 -26.75 -14.60 -11.09
N ASN A 286 -27.90 -13.98 -10.85
CA ASN A 286 -28.04 -12.81 -10.00
C ASN A 286 -28.88 -13.15 -8.77
N LEU A 287 -28.27 -13.06 -7.59
CA LEU A 287 -28.91 -13.20 -6.28
C LEU A 287 -28.84 -11.84 -5.60
N SER A 288 -29.98 -11.16 -5.49
CA SER A 288 -30.08 -9.82 -4.92
C SER A 288 -31.20 -9.74 -3.89
N HIS A 289 -31.15 -8.77 -2.97
CA HIS A 289 -32.28 -8.49 -2.11
C HIS A 289 -33.29 -7.63 -2.87
N ASP A 290 -33.09 -6.32 -2.98
CA ASP A 290 -33.91 -5.48 -3.86
C ASP A 290 -33.12 -4.97 -5.06
N VAL A 291 -33.74 -4.86 -6.23
CA VAL A 291 -33.13 -4.30 -7.44
C VAL A 291 -33.95 -3.11 -7.94
N THR A 292 -33.31 -1.94 -8.04
CA THR A 292 -33.84 -0.75 -8.69
C THR A 292 -33.02 -0.45 -9.93
N GLY A 293 -33.56 -0.76 -11.12
CA GLY A 293 -32.86 -0.59 -12.39
C GLY A 293 -33.02 -1.79 -13.32
N MET A 294 -31.91 -2.27 -13.88
CA MET A 294 -31.90 -3.37 -14.85
C MET A 294 -31.15 -4.58 -14.27
N ASN A 295 -31.84 -5.71 -14.21
CA ASN A 295 -31.31 -7.00 -13.78
C ASN A 295 -31.29 -7.96 -14.97
N LEU A 296 -30.10 -8.37 -15.42
CA LEU A 296 -29.92 -9.20 -16.61
C LEU A 296 -29.15 -10.48 -16.26
N GLY A 297 -29.75 -11.64 -16.50
CA GLY A 297 -29.07 -12.91 -16.25
C GLY A 297 -29.78 -14.14 -16.76
N ALA A 298 -29.13 -15.30 -16.74
CA ALA A 298 -29.86 -16.54 -17.05
C ALA A 298 -30.86 -16.86 -15.92
N PHE A 299 -30.43 -16.67 -14.67
CA PHE A 299 -31.25 -16.82 -13.48
C PHE A 299 -31.20 -15.55 -12.64
N ASN A 300 -32.35 -14.94 -12.41
CA ASN A 300 -32.51 -13.76 -11.57
C ASN A 300 -33.37 -14.11 -10.37
N VAL A 301 -32.83 -13.98 -9.16
CA VAL A 301 -33.55 -14.18 -7.90
C VAL A 301 -33.44 -12.91 -7.06
N ALA A 302 -34.58 -12.30 -6.75
CA ALA A 302 -34.67 -11.10 -5.94
C ALA A 302 -35.90 -11.13 -5.01
N ASN A 303 -35.95 -10.20 -4.05
CA ASN A 303 -37.16 -9.90 -3.32
C ASN A 303 -38.04 -8.96 -4.14
N ASN A 304 -37.61 -7.71 -4.37
CA ASN A 304 -38.31 -6.76 -5.22
C ASN A 304 -37.46 -6.33 -6.42
N VAL A 305 -38.10 -6.16 -7.58
CA VAL A 305 -37.47 -5.57 -8.77
C VAL A 305 -38.29 -4.40 -9.27
N THR A 306 -37.75 -3.19 -9.07
CA THR A 306 -38.29 -1.94 -9.63
C THR A 306 -37.51 -1.59 -10.88
N GLY A 307 -38.05 -1.95 -12.05
CA GLY A 307 -37.40 -1.75 -13.35
C GLY A 307 -37.53 -2.97 -14.25
N MET A 308 -36.44 -3.36 -14.92
CA MET A 308 -36.44 -4.46 -15.90
C MET A 308 -35.72 -5.70 -15.35
N ASN A 309 -36.42 -6.82 -15.30
CA ASN A 309 -35.88 -8.12 -14.93
C ASN A 309 -35.86 -9.03 -16.17
N LEU A 310 -34.68 -9.28 -16.72
CA LEU A 310 -34.50 -9.96 -18.00
C LEU A 310 -33.70 -11.24 -17.79
N GLY A 311 -34.28 -12.38 -18.15
CA GLY A 311 -33.56 -13.64 -18.02
C GLY A 311 -34.24 -14.86 -18.58
N VAL A 312 -33.64 -16.03 -18.42
CA VAL A 312 -34.32 -17.30 -18.74
C VAL A 312 -35.35 -17.60 -17.66
N VAL A 313 -34.95 -17.39 -16.41
CA VAL A 313 -35.78 -17.57 -15.22
C VAL A 313 -35.69 -16.31 -14.36
N ASN A 314 -36.83 -15.72 -14.07
CA ASN A 314 -36.99 -14.58 -13.18
C ASN A 314 -37.85 -14.98 -11.98
N MET A 315 -37.33 -14.84 -10.77
CA MET A 315 -38.02 -15.15 -9.52
C MET A 315 -37.93 -13.96 -8.55
N SER A 316 -39.08 -13.41 -8.19
CA SER A 316 -39.22 -12.29 -7.26
C SER A 316 -40.16 -12.68 -6.11
N THR A 317 -39.68 -12.75 -4.87
CA THR A 317 -40.55 -13.15 -3.75
C THR A 317 -41.57 -12.08 -3.36
N GLY A 318 -41.28 -10.82 -3.64
CA GLY A 318 -42.16 -9.66 -3.48
C GLY A 318 -42.75 -9.22 -4.83
N SER A 319 -42.43 -7.99 -5.25
CA SER A 319 -42.97 -7.40 -6.48
C SER A 319 -41.96 -7.29 -7.61
N SER A 320 -42.42 -7.40 -8.86
CA SER A 320 -41.61 -7.07 -10.05
C SER A 320 -42.37 -6.16 -11.02
N THR A 321 -41.77 -5.05 -11.44
CA THR A 321 -42.41 -4.12 -12.40
C THR A 321 -42.52 -4.71 -13.80
N PHE A 322 -41.43 -5.27 -14.32
CA PHE A 322 -41.40 -5.85 -15.67
C PHE A 322 -40.48 -7.07 -15.70
N ASP A 323 -41.03 -8.25 -15.98
CA ASP A 323 -40.28 -9.48 -16.19
C ASP A 323 -40.34 -9.93 -17.66
N PHE A 324 -39.19 -10.25 -18.25
CA PHE A 324 -39.10 -10.91 -19.55
C PHE A 324 -38.23 -12.16 -19.43
N GLY A 325 -38.79 -13.32 -19.79
CA GLY A 325 -38.06 -14.58 -19.72
C GLY A 325 -38.88 -15.81 -20.09
N LEU A 326 -38.27 -17.00 -20.10
CA LEU A 326 -39.05 -18.23 -20.35
C LEU A 326 -40.00 -18.50 -19.18
N LEU A 327 -39.51 -18.33 -17.95
CA LEU A 327 -40.25 -18.52 -16.72
C LEU A 327 -40.18 -17.25 -15.88
N ASN A 328 -41.33 -16.66 -15.55
CA ASN A 328 -41.43 -15.51 -14.67
C ASN A 328 -42.32 -15.86 -13.47
N SER A 329 -41.82 -15.64 -12.25
CA SER A 329 -42.57 -15.86 -11.02
C SER A 329 -42.40 -14.67 -10.07
N ALA A 330 -43.51 -14.03 -9.69
CA ALA A 330 -43.50 -12.90 -8.76
C ALA A 330 -44.73 -12.89 -7.87
N SER A 331 -44.65 -12.50 -6.60
CA SER A 331 -45.87 -12.37 -5.77
C SER A 331 -46.80 -11.26 -6.28
N ALA A 332 -46.24 -10.13 -6.73
CA ALA A 332 -46.99 -9.07 -7.40
C ALA A 332 -46.27 -8.61 -8.68
N THR A 333 -47.01 -8.25 -9.72
CA THR A 333 -46.40 -7.76 -10.97
C THR A 333 -47.29 -6.83 -11.79
N ASN A 334 -46.67 -5.90 -12.51
CA ASN A 334 -47.35 -5.05 -13.50
C ASN A 334 -47.31 -5.69 -14.89
N PHE A 335 -46.15 -6.17 -15.35
CA PHE A 335 -45.98 -6.71 -16.70
C PHE A 335 -45.09 -7.95 -16.71
N GLN A 336 -45.54 -9.02 -17.37
CA GLN A 336 -44.72 -10.20 -17.61
C GLN A 336 -44.87 -10.70 -19.03
N ILE A 337 -43.75 -11.06 -19.66
CA ILE A 337 -43.71 -11.69 -20.98
C ILE A 337 -42.86 -12.95 -20.88
N GLY A 338 -43.45 -14.10 -21.19
CA GLY A 338 -42.75 -15.37 -21.12
C GLY A 338 -43.51 -16.58 -21.60
N LEU A 339 -42.91 -17.76 -21.56
CA LEU A 339 -43.65 -19.00 -21.85
C LEU A 339 -44.60 -19.33 -20.70
N VAL A 340 -44.10 -19.18 -19.47
CA VAL A 340 -44.88 -19.39 -18.24
C VAL A 340 -44.72 -18.18 -17.33
N ASN A 341 -45.85 -17.57 -16.98
CA ASN A 341 -45.93 -16.45 -16.04
C ASN A 341 -46.77 -16.87 -14.84
N VAL A 342 -46.26 -16.68 -13.63
CA VAL A 342 -46.95 -17.04 -12.38
C VAL A 342 -46.92 -15.85 -11.42
N THR A 343 -48.09 -15.38 -11.01
CA THR A 343 -48.20 -14.35 -9.99
C THR A 343 -49.40 -14.54 -9.07
N ASN A 344 -49.32 -14.01 -7.85
CA ASN A 344 -50.49 -13.95 -6.96
C ASN A 344 -51.31 -12.70 -7.23
N ASN A 345 -50.65 -11.55 -7.43
CA ASN A 345 -51.27 -10.24 -7.64
C ASN A 345 -50.81 -9.58 -8.95
N LEU A 346 -51.58 -9.75 -10.03
CA LEU A 346 -51.40 -9.03 -11.28
C LEU A 346 -52.11 -7.67 -11.24
N GLU A 347 -51.41 -6.59 -11.56
CA GLU A 347 -51.97 -5.23 -11.71
C GLU A 347 -52.08 -4.77 -13.17
N GLY A 348 -51.30 -5.39 -14.07
CA GLY A 348 -51.29 -5.04 -15.50
C GLY A 348 -51.55 -6.25 -16.40
N LEU A 349 -50.56 -6.63 -17.22
CA LEU A 349 -50.70 -7.59 -18.32
C LEU A 349 -49.64 -8.69 -18.26
N GLN A 350 -50.06 -9.94 -18.43
CA GLN A 350 -49.19 -11.07 -18.73
C GLN A 350 -49.40 -11.52 -20.16
N ILE A 351 -48.31 -11.81 -20.87
CA ILE A 351 -48.33 -12.44 -22.20
C ILE A 351 -47.49 -13.70 -22.14
N GLY A 352 -48.10 -14.84 -22.47
CA GLY A 352 -47.42 -16.12 -22.45
C GLY A 352 -48.27 -17.32 -22.79
N LEU A 353 -47.64 -18.48 -23.04
CA LEU A 353 -48.38 -19.71 -23.34
C LEU A 353 -49.24 -20.14 -22.13
N ILE A 354 -48.70 -19.97 -20.92
CA ILE A 354 -49.37 -20.26 -19.67
C ILE A 354 -49.25 -19.03 -18.76
N ASN A 355 -50.38 -18.42 -18.40
CA ASN A 355 -50.42 -17.28 -17.47
C ASN A 355 -51.28 -17.65 -16.27
N VAL A 356 -50.67 -17.71 -15.09
CA VAL A 356 -51.32 -18.01 -13.81
C VAL A 356 -51.33 -16.74 -12.97
N ALA A 357 -52.52 -16.29 -12.59
CA ALA A 357 -52.71 -15.12 -11.73
C ALA A 357 -53.90 -15.35 -10.77
N THR A 358 -53.62 -15.50 -9.47
CA THR A 358 -54.66 -15.86 -8.47
C THR A 358 -55.74 -14.79 -8.33
N ASN A 359 -55.38 -13.51 -8.49
CA ASN A 359 -56.28 -12.37 -8.44
C ASN A 359 -56.89 -11.96 -9.80
N ALA A 360 -56.60 -12.69 -10.88
CA ALA A 360 -57.08 -12.34 -12.22
C ALA A 360 -58.53 -12.80 -12.47
N ALA A 361 -59.14 -12.26 -13.53
CA ALA A 361 -60.52 -12.60 -13.93
C ALA A 361 -60.72 -14.10 -14.17
N VAL A 362 -59.69 -14.78 -14.67
CA VAL A 362 -59.60 -16.24 -14.77
C VAL A 362 -58.21 -16.66 -14.27
N PRO A 363 -58.12 -17.59 -13.31
CA PRO A 363 -56.84 -17.94 -12.67
C PRO A 363 -55.75 -18.48 -13.61
N VAL A 364 -56.14 -19.09 -14.73
CA VAL A 364 -55.23 -19.59 -15.76
C VAL A 364 -55.76 -19.20 -17.14
N LEU A 365 -54.99 -18.43 -17.92
CA LEU A 365 -55.34 -18.08 -19.30
C LEU A 365 -54.20 -18.39 -20.27
N PRO A 366 -54.51 -18.97 -21.46
CA PRO A 366 -53.55 -19.07 -22.54
C PRO A 366 -53.35 -17.70 -23.20
N ILE A 367 -52.14 -17.44 -23.70
CA ILE A 367 -51.76 -16.27 -24.51
C ILE A 367 -51.70 -14.95 -23.75
N ALA A 368 -52.77 -14.54 -23.04
CA ALA A 368 -52.78 -13.29 -22.29
C ALA A 368 -53.66 -13.34 -21.02
N ASN A 369 -53.24 -12.67 -19.95
CA ASN A 369 -54.03 -12.48 -18.72
C ASN A 369 -53.89 -11.03 -18.20
N PHE A 370 -54.93 -10.49 -17.56
CA PHE A 370 -54.97 -9.08 -17.14
C PHE A 370 -55.78 -8.87 -15.85
N HIS A 371 -55.43 -7.81 -15.11
CA HIS A 371 -56.19 -7.38 -13.93
C HIS A 371 -57.57 -6.82 -14.34
N ARG A 372 -58.61 -7.13 -13.56
CA ARG A 372 -59.97 -6.61 -13.76
C ARG A 372 -60.26 -5.55 -12.70
N SER A 373 -60.08 -4.27 -13.05
CA SER A 373 -60.61 -3.17 -12.25
C SER A 373 -62.12 -3.06 -12.51
N PHE A 374 -62.93 -3.23 -11.46
CA PHE A 374 -64.36 -2.92 -11.48
C PHE A 374 -64.63 -1.59 -10.81
#